data_AF-A0A371K812-F1
#
_entry.id   AF-A0A371K812-F1
#
_cell.length_a   1.000
_cell.length_b   1.000
_cell.length_c   1.000
_cell.angle_alpha   90.00
_cell.angle_beta   90.00
_cell.angle_gamma   90.00
#
_symmetry.space_group_name_H-M   'P 1'
#
loop_
_entity.id
_entity.type
_entity.pdbx_description
1 polymer ?
#
loop_
_entity_poly.entity_id
_entity_poly.type
_entity_poly.pdbx_seq_one_letter_code
_entity_poly.pdbx_strand_id
1 'polypeptide(L)'
;MTRAELERASNLLKDAAEATEGDVQERLYEQSDQLATLATREQGPDHGRLARHMTVLHDLAEALDGDAAETVREARSEVLEYRKGVPGV
;
A
#
# COMPACT_ATOMS: atom_id res chain seq x y z
N MET A 1 16.93 -4.13 7.99
CA MET A 1 16.01 -3.22 8.70
C MET A 1 14.72 -3.19 7.91
N THR A 2 13.57 -3.22 8.57
CA THR A 2 12.28 -3.07 7.87
C THR A 2 12.06 -1.60 7.51
N ARG A 3 11.39 -1.37 6.38
CA ARG A 3 10.96 -0.03 5.94
C ARG A 3 9.59 0.23 6.57
N ALA A 4 9.60 1.00 7.65
CA ALA A 4 8.45 1.14 8.56
C ALA A 4 7.18 1.62 7.84
N GLU A 5 7.30 2.56 6.91
CA GLU A 5 6.16 3.10 6.15
C GLU A 5 5.54 2.03 5.23
N LEU A 6 6.36 1.20 4.57
CA LEU A 6 5.86 0.12 3.71
C LEU A 6 5.20 -1.01 4.53
N GLU A 7 5.75 -1.30 5.71
CA GLU A 7 5.16 -2.24 6.66
C GLU A 7 3.83 -1.73 7.19
N ARG A 8 3.75 -0.45 7.56
CA ARG A 8 2.50 0.19 8.00
C ARG A 8 1.45 0.21 6.90
N ALA A 9 1.85 0.56 5.67
CA ALA A 9 0.95 0.51 4.52
C ALA A 9 0.41 -0.91 4.29
N SER A 10 1.25 -1.95 4.40
CA SER A 10 0.79 -3.34 4.31
C SER A 10 -0.24 -3.67 5.39
N ASN A 11 0.01 -3.33 6.65
CA ASN A 11 -0.92 -3.61 7.74
C ASN A 11 -2.28 -2.91 7.54
N LEU A 12 -2.27 -1.64 7.12
CA LEU A 12 -3.51 -0.90 6.82
C LEU A 12 -4.31 -1.56 5.69
N LEU A 13 -3.65 -2.02 4.63
CA LEU A 13 -4.34 -2.71 3.54
C LEU A 13 -4.90 -4.07 3.96
N LYS A 14 -4.21 -4.76 4.86
CA LYS A 14 -4.72 -5.99 5.47
C LYS A 14 -5.98 -5.70 6.28
N ASP A 15 -5.98 -4.66 7.11
CA ASP A 15 -7.15 -4.29 7.91
C ASP A 15 -8.34 -3.90 7.01
N ALA A 16 -8.08 -3.16 5.91
CA ALA A 16 -9.11 -2.84 4.92
C ALA A 16 -9.62 -4.10 4.19
N ALA A 17 -8.75 -5.07 3.90
CA ALA A 17 -9.15 -6.35 3.31
C ALA A 17 -10.05 -7.16 4.26
N GLU A 18 -9.74 -7.19 5.55
CA GLU A 18 -10.55 -7.86 6.58
C GLU A 18 -11.93 -7.21 6.76
N ALA A 19 -12.06 -5.92 6.44
CA ALA A 19 -13.32 -5.16 6.48
C ALA A 19 -14.12 -5.18 5.16
N THR A 20 -13.64 -5.85 4.11
CA THR A 20 -14.27 -5.91 2.79
C THR A 20 -14.49 -7.35 2.32
N GLU A 21 -15.22 -7.55 1.23
CA GLU A 21 -15.54 -8.88 0.69
C GLU A 21 -15.38 -8.94 -0.83
N GLY A 22 -15.20 -10.14 -1.38
CA GLY A 22 -15.15 -10.39 -2.83
C GLY A 22 -13.86 -9.90 -3.49
N ASP A 23 -13.93 -9.56 -4.78
CA ASP A 23 -12.76 -9.24 -5.60
C ASP A 23 -11.91 -8.09 -5.04
N VAL A 24 -12.52 -7.11 -4.35
CA VAL A 24 -11.78 -5.99 -3.76
C VAL A 24 -10.95 -6.43 -2.56
N GLN A 25 -11.45 -7.37 -1.75
CA GLN A 25 -10.71 -7.95 -0.63
C GLN A 25 -9.46 -8.68 -1.12
N GLU A 26 -9.59 -9.51 -2.16
CA GLU A 26 -8.45 -10.23 -2.74
C GLU A 26 -7.36 -9.27 -3.25
N ARG A 27 -7.77 -8.18 -3.92
CA ARG A 27 -6.84 -7.17 -4.43
C ARG A 27 -6.15 -6.39 -3.30
N LEU A 28 -6.84 -6.11 -2.20
CA LEU A 28 -6.25 -5.46 -1.03
C LEU A 28 -5.21 -6.36 -0.36
N TYR A 29 -5.50 -7.64 -0.19
CA TYR A 29 -4.52 -8.62 0.30
C TYR A 29 -3.31 -8.72 -0.63
N GLU A 30 -3.51 -8.74 -1.95
CA GLU A 30 -2.41 -8.78 -2.91
C GLU A 30 -1.48 -7.56 -2.75
N GLN A 31 -2.05 -6.35 -2.62
CA GLN A 31 -1.25 -5.15 -2.39
C GLN A 31 -0.56 -5.15 -1.03
N SER A 32 -1.23 -5.64 0.03
CA SER A 32 -0.62 -5.83 1.34
C SER A 32 0.63 -6.71 1.26
N ASP A 33 0.52 -7.90 0.67
CA ASP A 33 1.63 -8.86 0.57
C ASP A 33 2.81 -8.32 -0.25
N GLN A 34 2.51 -7.59 -1.32
CA GLN A 34 3.53 -6.95 -2.14
C GLN A 34 4.29 -5.87 -1.34
N LEU A 35 3.60 -5.05 -0.55
CA LEU A 35 4.22 -4.03 0.29
C LEU A 35 5.00 -4.64 1.47
N ALA A 36 4.50 -5.70 2.12
CA ALA A 36 5.23 -6.44 3.15
C ALA A 36 6.54 -7.02 2.60
N THR A 37 6.50 -7.57 1.39
CA THR A 37 7.69 -8.07 0.70
C THR A 37 8.69 -6.93 0.45
N LEU A 38 8.21 -5.75 0.04
CA LEU A 38 9.08 -4.59 -0.18
C LEU A 38 9.65 -4.01 1.11
N ALA A 39 8.91 -4.10 2.21
CA ALA A 39 9.36 -3.64 3.52
C ALA A 39 10.60 -4.39 4.02
N THR A 40 10.74 -5.67 3.66
CA THR A 40 11.77 -6.59 4.19
C THR A 40 12.95 -6.84 3.26
N ARG A 41 12.85 -6.51 1.96
CA ARG A 41 13.93 -6.73 0.99
C ARG A 41 15.23 -5.99 1.34
N GLU A 42 16.38 -6.54 0.95
CA GLU A 42 17.66 -5.85 1.13
C GLU A 42 17.70 -4.53 0.33
N GLN A 43 17.29 -4.58 -0.94
CA GLN A 43 17.20 -3.41 -1.81
C GLN A 43 15.78 -2.84 -1.83
N GLY A 44 15.67 -1.50 -1.72
CA GLY A 44 14.38 -0.81 -1.73
C GLY A 44 13.75 -0.76 -3.12
N PRO A 45 12.42 -0.59 -3.20
CA PRO A 45 11.76 -0.34 -4.49
C PRO A 45 12.18 1.00 -5.10
N ASP A 46 12.21 1.05 -6.42
CA ASP A 46 12.37 2.29 -7.18
C ASP A 46 11.08 3.13 -7.23
N HIS A 47 11.21 4.37 -7.71
CA HIS A 47 10.09 5.31 -7.87
C HIS A 47 8.97 4.78 -8.77
N GLY A 48 9.29 4.03 -9.82
CA GLY A 48 8.33 3.53 -10.79
C GLY A 48 7.45 2.43 -10.20
N ARG A 49 8.05 1.51 -9.44
CA ARG A 49 7.33 0.49 -8.69
C ARG A 49 6.42 1.13 -7.62
N LEU A 50 6.92 2.09 -6.86
CA LEU A 50 6.11 2.81 -5.86
C LEU A 50 4.94 3.56 -6.51
N ALA A 51 5.16 4.18 -7.67
CA ALA A 51 4.11 4.87 -8.41
C ALA A 51 2.98 3.92 -8.82
N ARG A 52 3.30 2.71 -9.29
CA ARG A 52 2.28 1.71 -9.65
C ARG A 52 1.42 1.30 -8.45
N HIS A 53 2.03 1.05 -7.29
CA HIS A 53 1.27 0.79 -6.06
C HIS A 53 0.36 1.97 -5.72
N MET A 54 0.88 3.21 -5.72
CA MET A 54 0.06 4.38 -5.41
C MET A 54 -1.11 4.60 -6.38
N THR A 55 -0.98 4.23 -7.67
CA THR A 55 -2.09 4.24 -8.62
C THR A 55 -3.12 3.18 -8.25
N VAL A 56 -2.71 1.93 -8.01
CA VAL A 56 -3.64 0.85 -7.63
C VAL A 56 -4.38 1.18 -6.34
N LEU A 57 -3.69 1.73 -5.34
CA LEU A 57 -4.31 2.13 -4.07
C LEU A 57 -5.29 3.30 -4.24
N HIS A 58 -5.01 4.23 -5.17
CA HIS A 58 -5.98 5.27 -5.50
C HIS A 58 -7.25 4.66 -6.10
N ASP A 59 -7.11 3.80 -7.11
CA ASP A 59 -8.25 3.17 -7.77
C ASP A 59 -9.09 2.31 -6.81
N LEU A 60 -8.43 1.59 -5.89
CA LEU A 60 -9.11 0.82 -4.84
C LEU A 60 -9.87 1.72 -3.87
N ALA A 61 -9.30 2.85 -3.45
CA ALA A 61 -9.98 3.80 -2.57
C ALA A 61 -11.19 4.48 -3.24
N GLU A 62 -11.15 4.69 -4.56
CA GLU A 62 -12.31 5.22 -5.32
C GLU A 62 -13.42 4.18 -5.53
N ALA A 63 -13.09 2.90 -5.43
CA ALA A 63 -14.06 1.79 -5.53
C ALA A 63 -14.67 1.38 -4.18
N LEU A 64 -14.22 1.98 -3.08
CA LEU A 64 -14.66 1.70 -1.72
C LEU A 64 -15.34 2.93 -1.12
N ASP A 65 -16.14 2.70 -0.09
CA ASP A 65 -16.80 3.74 0.70
C ASP A 65 -16.43 3.63 2.19
N GLY A 66 -16.65 4.71 2.93
CA GLY A 66 -16.49 4.76 4.39
C GLY A 66 -15.07 4.48 4.86
N ASP A 67 -14.97 3.85 6.04
CA ASP A 67 -13.71 3.62 6.75
C ASP A 67 -12.69 2.85 5.91
N ALA A 68 -13.14 1.84 5.13
CA ALA A 68 -12.24 1.08 4.26
C ALA A 68 -11.56 1.96 3.20
N ALA A 69 -12.29 2.90 2.60
CA ALA A 69 -11.72 3.85 1.65
C ALA A 69 -10.69 4.79 2.32
N GLU A 70 -10.98 5.25 3.55
CA GLU A 70 -10.06 6.08 4.32
C GLU A 70 -8.78 5.32 4.71
N THR A 71 -8.89 4.08 5.15
CA THR A 71 -7.74 3.21 5.46
C THR A 71 -6.84 3.00 4.25
N VAL A 72 -7.41 2.78 3.05
CA VAL A 72 -6.62 2.64 1.81
C VAL A 72 -5.92 3.96 1.43
N ARG A 73 -6.56 5.12 1.66
CA ARG A 73 -5.92 6.44 1.46
C ARG A 73 -4.78 6.68 2.45
N GLU A 74 -4.92 6.23 3.70
CA GLU A 74 -3.85 6.27 4.69
C GLU A 74 -2.67 5.38 4.24
N ALA A 75 -2.92 4.14 3.83
CA ALA A 75 -1.90 3.25 3.31
C ALA A 75 -1.15 3.86 2.12
N ARG A 76 -1.87 4.51 1.20
CA ARG A 76 -1.28 5.23 0.07
C ARG A 76 -0.38 6.39 0.52
N SER A 77 -0.76 7.08 1.59
CA SER A 77 0.02 8.19 2.17
C SER A 77 1.33 7.70 2.79
N GLU A 78 1.32 6.53 3.44
CA GLU A 78 2.53 5.87 3.93
C GLU A 78 3.49 5.51 2.78
N VAL A 79 2.97 4.94 1.68
CA VAL A 79 3.79 4.66 0.47
C VAL A 79 4.38 5.95 -0.11
N LEU A 80 3.62 7.05 -0.07
CA LEU A 80 4.11 8.36 -0.50
C LEU A 80 5.23 8.88 0.41
N GLU A 81 5.12 8.75 1.73
CA GLU A 81 6.19 9.17 2.64
C GLU A 81 7.46 8.37 2.43
N TYR A 82 7.36 7.04 2.31
CA TYR A 82 8.51 6.23 1.93
C TYR A 82 9.16 6.73 0.63
N ARG A 83 8.33 7.00 -0.39
CA ARG A 83 8.80 7.44 -1.71
C ARG A 83 9.55 8.77 -1.67
N LYS A 84 9.21 9.70 -0.75
CA LYS A 84 9.95 10.97 -0.62
C LYS A 84 11.38 10.76 -0.12
N GLY A 85 11.64 9.69 0.63
CA GLY A 85 12.98 9.31 1.10
C GLY A 85 13.81 8.53 0.09
N VAL A 86 13.21 8.04 -0.99
CA VAL A 86 13.93 7.37 -2.08
C VAL A 86 14.53 8.44 -3.00
N PRO A 87 15.84 8.38 -3.31
CA PRO A 87 16.43 9.27 -4.31
C PRO A 87 15.73 9.12 -5.66
N GLY A 88 15.23 10.23 -6.19
CA GLY A 88 14.58 10.28 -7.50
C GLY A 88 15.58 10.25 -8.67
N VAL A 89 15.10 9.74 -9.81
CA VAL A 89 15.71 10.00 -11.13
C VAL A 89 15.08 11.21 -11.78
#